data_AF-A0A2H0R078-F1
#
_entry.id   AF-A0A2H0R078-F1
#
_cell.length_a   1.000
_cell.length_b   1.000
_cell.length_c   1.000
_cell.angle_alpha   90.00
_cell.angle_beta   90.00
_cell.angle_gamma   90.00
#
_symmetry.space_group_name_H-M   'P 1'
#
loop_
_entity.id
_entity.type
_entity.pdbx_description
1 polymer ?
#
loop_
_entity_poly.entity_id
_entity_poly.type
_entity_poly.pdbx_seq_one_letter_code
_entity_poly.pdbx_strand_id
1 'polypeptide(L)'
;MTRILLLAPLSTPLNKILREAGNDVICTESESARTLIKTSDYDFLISYGYRYILTKDELSFFNKKNAINLHISYLPFNRGADPNFWALFDGTQSGVTIHYLNEGIDTGDIIVQRKVEFDLEHDTLSSSYNKLHDEMVNMFKENMDSILSGKCFSTKQSYKGTYHNSKDKNEIFEQLSSKRDNVWDTPIKEIIEMGKELDEYDELQFRKVFDIK
;
A
#
# COMPACT_ATOMS: atom_id res chain seq x y z
N MET A 1 2.78 9.31 -26.97
CA MET A 1 1.86 8.30 -26.42
C MET A 1 2.71 7.33 -25.63
N THR A 2 2.56 7.31 -24.31
CA THR A 2 3.33 6.42 -23.42
C THR A 2 2.61 5.08 -23.32
N ARG A 3 3.33 3.97 -23.44
CA ARG A 3 2.81 2.61 -23.25
C ARG A 3 2.98 2.19 -21.79
N ILE A 4 1.87 1.89 -21.12
CA ILE A 4 1.83 1.64 -19.69
C ILE A 4 1.30 0.23 -19.43
N LEU A 5 2.07 -0.55 -18.67
CA LEU A 5 1.57 -1.76 -18.03
C LEU A 5 1.06 -1.41 -16.62
N LEU A 6 -0.25 -1.51 -16.43
CA LEU A 6 -0.92 -1.29 -15.17
C LEU A 6 -1.23 -2.64 -14.50
N LEU A 7 -0.58 -2.89 -13.36
CA LEU A 7 -0.81 -4.06 -12.53
C LEU A 7 -1.78 -3.69 -11.40
N ALA A 8 -3.07 -3.90 -11.63
CA ALA A 8 -4.12 -3.46 -10.72
C ALA A 8 -5.44 -4.20 -10.98
N PRO A 9 -6.37 -4.23 -10.00
CA PRO A 9 -7.72 -4.73 -10.22
C PRO A 9 -8.38 -4.05 -11.42
N LEU A 10 -9.09 -4.82 -12.26
CA LEU A 10 -9.70 -4.28 -13.50
C LEU A 10 -10.74 -3.18 -13.22
N SER A 11 -11.30 -3.15 -12.02
CA SER A 11 -12.24 -2.14 -11.53
C SER A 11 -11.58 -0.81 -11.14
N THR A 12 -10.24 -0.71 -11.12
CA THR A 12 -9.55 0.51 -10.71
C THR A 12 -9.89 1.69 -11.62
N PRO A 13 -10.11 2.90 -11.08
CA PRO A 13 -10.33 4.09 -11.90
C PRO A 13 -9.07 4.51 -12.68
N LEU A 14 -7.87 4.04 -12.27
CA LEU A 14 -6.61 4.42 -12.90
C LEU A 14 -6.51 4.01 -14.37
N ASN A 15 -7.09 2.87 -14.76
CA ASN A 15 -7.10 2.42 -16.16
C ASN A 15 -7.82 3.46 -17.05
N LYS A 16 -8.95 3.97 -16.59
CA LYS A 16 -9.71 5.01 -17.30
C LYS A 16 -8.93 6.33 -17.32
N ILE A 17 -8.45 6.79 -16.17
CA ILE A 17 -7.70 8.05 -16.02
C ILE A 17 -6.48 8.09 -16.96
N LEU A 18 -5.70 7.01 -16.99
CA LEU A 18 -4.49 6.93 -17.82
C LEU A 18 -4.83 6.96 -19.32
N ARG A 19 -5.90 6.28 -19.75
CA ARG A 19 -6.35 6.30 -21.15
C ARG A 19 -6.89 7.65 -21.58
N GLU A 20 -7.67 8.31 -20.71
CA GLU A 20 -8.18 9.67 -20.96
C GLU A 20 -7.05 10.70 -21.09
N ALA A 21 -5.91 10.47 -20.43
CA ALA A 21 -4.70 11.24 -20.60
C ALA A 21 -3.90 10.92 -21.89
N GLY A 22 -4.41 10.05 -22.77
CA GLY A 22 -3.80 9.74 -24.06
C GLY A 22 -2.70 8.68 -24.04
N ASN A 23 -2.68 7.81 -23.01
CA ASN A 23 -1.73 6.70 -22.90
C ASN A 23 -2.30 5.40 -23.49
N ASP A 24 -1.41 4.55 -24.01
CA ASP A 24 -1.73 3.17 -24.38
C ASP A 24 -1.56 2.27 -23.15
N VAL A 25 -2.66 1.82 -22.56
CA VAL A 25 -2.66 1.10 -21.29
C VAL A 25 -3.00 -0.36 -21.51
N ILE A 26 -2.24 -1.27 -20.91
CA ILE A 26 -2.63 -2.66 -20.70
C ILE A 26 -2.81 -2.87 -19.20
N CYS A 27 -3.99 -3.32 -18.77
CA CYS A 27 -4.30 -3.56 -17.36
C CYS A 27 -4.45 -5.05 -17.10
N THR A 28 -3.79 -5.58 -16.07
CA THR A 28 -3.96 -6.97 -15.60
C THR A 28 -3.81 -7.04 -14.09
N GLU A 29 -4.54 -7.94 -13.45
CA GLU A 29 -4.41 -8.26 -12.03
C GLU A 29 -3.83 -9.66 -11.78
N SER A 30 -3.55 -10.41 -12.85
CA SER A 30 -3.11 -11.81 -12.77
C SER A 30 -1.60 -11.98 -12.99
N GLU A 31 -1.10 -13.20 -12.82
CA GLU A 31 0.30 -13.55 -13.11
C GLU A 31 0.68 -13.42 -14.59
N SER A 32 -0.29 -13.23 -15.50
CA SER A 32 0.00 -12.98 -16.92
C SER A 32 0.88 -11.74 -17.13
N ALA A 33 0.92 -10.83 -16.16
CA ALA A 33 1.85 -9.71 -16.09
C ALA A 33 3.30 -10.13 -16.33
N ARG A 34 3.74 -11.27 -15.79
CA ARG A 34 5.13 -11.76 -15.93
C ARG A 34 5.50 -11.99 -17.39
N THR A 35 4.56 -12.54 -18.17
CA THR A 35 4.74 -12.71 -19.62
C THR A 35 4.73 -11.37 -20.33
N LEU A 36 3.77 -10.49 -20.00
CA LEU A 36 3.64 -9.17 -20.63
C LEU A 36 4.91 -8.32 -20.46
N ILE A 37 5.48 -8.31 -19.24
CA ILE A 37 6.74 -7.61 -18.94
C ILE A 37 7.87 -8.05 -19.87
N LYS A 38 7.95 -9.33 -20.23
CA LYS A 38 9.06 -9.89 -21.01
C LYS A 38 8.87 -9.82 -22.52
N THR A 39 7.64 -9.65 -23.00
CA THR A 39 7.33 -9.80 -24.43
C THR A 39 6.88 -8.51 -25.11
N SER A 40 6.80 -7.40 -24.39
CA SER A 40 6.29 -6.13 -24.91
C SER A 40 7.12 -4.94 -24.45
N ASP A 41 7.30 -3.99 -25.35
CA ASP A 41 7.97 -2.72 -25.05
C ASP A 41 6.99 -1.77 -24.34
N TYR A 42 7.04 -1.76 -23.01
CA TYR A 42 6.33 -0.80 -22.17
C TYR A 42 7.28 0.30 -21.69
N ASP A 43 6.83 1.54 -21.75
CA ASP A 43 7.59 2.68 -21.24
C ASP A 43 7.53 2.76 -19.71
N PHE A 44 6.39 2.39 -19.13
CA PHE A 44 6.11 2.48 -17.69
C PHE A 44 5.41 1.24 -17.14
N LEU A 45 5.73 0.92 -15.89
CA LEU A 45 5.07 -0.05 -15.04
C LEU A 45 4.46 0.65 -13.83
N ILE A 46 3.16 0.47 -13.62
CA ILE A 46 2.44 1.01 -12.46
C ILE A 46 1.78 -0.15 -11.73
N SER A 47 2.15 -0.38 -10.48
CA SER A 47 1.50 -1.33 -9.57
C SER A 47 0.54 -0.61 -8.63
N TYR A 48 -0.68 -1.15 -8.46
CA TYR A 48 -1.66 -0.66 -7.49
C TYR A 48 -2.57 -1.81 -7.02
N GLY A 49 -2.29 -2.33 -5.82
CA GLY A 49 -3.03 -3.49 -5.28
C GLY A 49 -2.71 -4.81 -5.98
N TYR A 50 -1.56 -4.91 -6.65
CA TYR A 50 -1.12 -6.14 -7.29
C TYR A 50 -0.67 -7.17 -6.24
N ARG A 51 -1.13 -8.42 -6.37
CA ARG A 51 -0.97 -9.45 -5.33
C ARG A 51 0.31 -10.28 -5.44
N TYR A 52 1.11 -10.08 -6.48
CA TYR A 52 2.29 -10.87 -6.75
C TYR A 52 3.54 -10.02 -6.64
N ILE A 53 4.58 -10.59 -6.02
CA ILE A 53 5.88 -9.94 -5.92
C ILE A 53 6.59 -10.06 -7.27
N LEU A 54 7.04 -8.91 -7.78
CA LEU A 54 7.87 -8.84 -8.97
C LEU A 54 9.32 -9.15 -8.60
N THR A 55 9.94 -9.98 -9.40
CA THR A 55 11.34 -10.39 -9.25
C THR A 55 12.28 -9.32 -9.81
N LYS A 56 13.55 -9.39 -9.40
CA LYS A 56 14.63 -8.59 -9.97
C LYS A 56 14.71 -8.70 -11.50
N ASP A 57 14.53 -9.92 -12.01
CA ASP A 57 14.55 -10.21 -13.46
C ASP A 57 13.44 -9.42 -14.18
N GLU A 58 12.22 -9.46 -13.66
CA GLU A 58 11.09 -8.73 -14.24
C GLU A 58 11.25 -7.20 -14.15
N LEU A 59 11.74 -6.69 -13.02
CA LEU A 59 12.01 -5.27 -12.87
C LEU A 59 13.15 -4.77 -13.76
N SER A 60 14.04 -5.66 -14.22
CA SER A 60 15.17 -5.28 -15.08
C SER A 60 14.76 -4.83 -16.49
N PHE A 61 13.53 -5.15 -16.92
CA PHE A 61 12.96 -4.69 -18.19
C PHE A 61 12.58 -3.20 -18.16
N PHE A 62 12.54 -2.59 -16.98
CA PHE A 62 12.21 -1.18 -16.80
C PHE A 62 13.42 -0.41 -16.27
N ASN A 63 13.58 0.82 -16.74
CA ASN A 63 14.43 1.77 -16.04
C ASN A 63 13.90 1.99 -14.62
N LYS A 64 14.81 2.15 -13.64
CA LYS A 64 14.42 2.31 -12.22
C LYS A 64 13.36 3.39 -11.98
N LYS A 65 13.36 4.45 -12.79
CA LYS A 65 12.42 5.58 -12.69
C LYS A 65 11.09 5.36 -13.41
N ASN A 66 10.91 4.21 -14.05
CA ASN A 66 9.73 3.89 -14.87
C ASN A 66 8.86 2.80 -14.24
N ALA A 67 9.25 2.26 -13.08
CA ALA A 67 8.48 1.27 -12.35
C ALA A 67 8.09 1.84 -10.98
N ILE A 68 6.80 2.04 -10.75
CA ILE A 68 6.27 2.62 -9.52
C ILE A 68 5.19 1.74 -8.89
N ASN A 69 4.98 1.92 -7.59
CA ASN A 69 3.89 1.33 -6.84
C ASN A 69 3.11 2.42 -6.11
N LEU A 70 1.79 2.25 -6.08
CA LEU A 70 0.84 3.05 -5.32
C LEU A 70 0.46 2.23 -4.09
N HIS A 71 1.00 2.61 -2.93
CA HIS A 71 0.77 1.90 -1.67
C HIS A 71 -0.04 2.77 -0.69
N ILE A 72 -1.09 2.21 -0.10
CA ILE A 72 -2.02 2.95 0.78
C ILE A 72 -1.54 3.00 2.25
N SER A 73 -0.23 3.20 2.44
CA SER A 73 0.36 3.51 3.74
C SER A 73 1.23 4.78 3.67
N TYR A 74 1.51 5.35 4.84
CA TYR A 74 2.54 6.38 4.99
C TYR A 74 3.91 5.73 5.22
N LEU A 75 4.55 5.31 4.12
CA LEU A 75 5.85 4.63 4.17
C LEU A 75 6.92 5.45 4.94
N PRO A 76 7.81 4.78 5.71
CA PRO A 76 8.09 3.34 5.71
C PRO A 76 7.21 2.48 6.64
N PHE A 77 6.14 3.02 7.22
CA PHE A 77 5.22 2.25 8.05
C PHE A 77 4.25 1.41 7.22
N ASN A 78 3.86 0.25 7.77
CA ASN A 78 2.86 -0.66 7.23
C ASN A 78 3.17 -1.11 5.79
N ARG A 79 4.42 -1.55 5.56
CA ARG A 79 4.81 -2.22 4.31
C ARG A 79 4.12 -3.58 4.20
N GLY A 80 3.91 -4.04 2.98
CA GLY A 80 3.35 -5.37 2.73
C GLY A 80 1.82 -5.38 2.80
N ALA A 81 1.28 -6.36 3.51
CA ALA A 81 -0.14 -6.67 3.48
C ALA A 81 -0.98 -5.78 4.40
N ASP A 82 -2.23 -5.53 4.00
CA ASP A 82 -3.27 -4.88 4.82
C ASP A 82 -2.87 -3.56 5.52
N PRO A 83 -2.19 -2.62 4.82
CA PRO A 83 -1.65 -1.39 5.41
C PRO A 83 -2.65 -0.52 6.17
N ASN A 84 -3.91 -0.44 5.73
CA ASN A 84 -4.95 0.33 6.42
C ASN A 84 -5.20 -0.23 7.83
N PHE A 85 -5.34 -1.56 7.93
CA PHE A 85 -5.60 -2.22 9.20
C PHE A 85 -4.42 -2.03 10.16
N TRP A 86 -3.19 -2.28 9.71
CA TRP A 86 -2.00 -2.15 10.55
C TRP A 86 -1.71 -0.71 10.95
N ALA A 87 -2.03 0.28 10.10
CA ALA A 87 -1.90 1.68 10.51
C ALA A 87 -2.78 2.00 11.72
N LEU A 88 -4.02 1.49 11.72
CA LEU A 88 -4.96 1.66 12.82
C LEU A 88 -4.53 0.85 14.05
N PHE A 89 -4.18 -0.41 13.86
CA PHE A 89 -3.83 -1.33 14.93
C PHE A 89 -2.52 -0.92 15.62
N ASP A 90 -1.44 -0.68 14.88
CA ASP A 90 -0.14 -0.29 15.43
C ASP A 90 -0.09 1.19 15.89
N GLY A 91 -1.17 1.96 15.68
CA GLY A 91 -1.20 3.39 15.99
C GLY A 91 -0.19 4.22 15.19
N THR A 92 0.15 3.78 13.97
CA THR A 92 1.10 4.47 13.10
C THR A 92 0.40 5.46 12.16
N GLN A 93 1.17 6.33 11.48
CA GLN A 93 0.59 7.34 10.59
C GLN A 93 -0.14 6.70 9.41
N SER A 94 -1.43 6.99 9.27
CA SER A 94 -2.20 6.66 8.06
C SER A 94 -1.91 7.65 6.93
N GLY A 95 -1.89 7.14 5.71
CA GLY A 95 -1.57 7.93 4.53
C GLY A 95 -1.37 7.08 3.28
N VAL A 96 -0.97 7.73 2.20
CA VAL A 96 -0.72 7.11 0.90
C VAL A 96 0.67 7.48 0.39
N THR A 97 1.28 6.57 -0.35
CA THR A 97 2.62 6.74 -0.92
C THR A 97 2.70 6.26 -2.37
N ILE A 98 3.25 7.10 -3.25
CA ILE A 98 3.78 6.66 -4.55
C ILE A 98 5.30 6.55 -4.41
N HIS A 99 5.84 5.38 -4.73
CA HIS A 99 7.28 5.12 -4.65
C HIS A 99 7.76 4.29 -5.85
N TYR A 100 9.07 4.30 -6.09
CA TYR A 100 9.67 3.42 -7.08
C TYR A 100 9.66 1.96 -6.62
N LEU A 101 9.52 1.03 -7.56
CA LEU A 101 9.68 -0.40 -7.29
C LEU A 101 11.17 -0.75 -7.17
N ASN A 102 11.48 -1.70 -6.28
CA ASN A 102 12.79 -2.33 -6.16
C ASN A 102 12.62 -3.81 -5.78
N GLU A 103 13.71 -4.51 -5.48
CA GLU A 103 13.70 -5.94 -5.14
C GLU A 103 13.03 -6.24 -3.78
N GLY A 104 12.78 -5.22 -2.95
CA GLY A 104 12.13 -5.36 -1.65
C GLY A 104 10.65 -4.99 -1.71
N ILE A 105 9.88 -5.42 -0.70
CA ILE A 105 8.45 -5.11 -0.59
C ILE A 105 8.30 -3.69 0.00
N ASP A 106 7.78 -2.78 -0.82
CA ASP A 106 7.48 -1.38 -0.48
C ASP A 106 8.67 -0.59 0.09
N THR A 107 9.88 -0.85 -0.41
CA THR A 107 11.13 -0.21 0.11
C THR A 107 11.80 0.78 -0.81
N GLY A 108 11.30 0.97 -2.03
CA GLY A 108 11.95 1.87 -2.98
C GLY A 108 11.76 3.35 -2.64
N ASP A 109 12.54 4.20 -3.29
CA ASP A 109 12.55 5.63 -2.99
C ASP A 109 11.16 6.25 -3.20
N ILE A 110 10.76 7.10 -2.26
CA ILE A 110 9.47 7.79 -2.23
C ILE A 110 9.47 8.91 -3.26
N ILE A 111 8.43 8.97 -4.09
CA ILE A 111 8.17 10.08 -5.02
C ILE A 111 7.31 11.14 -4.34
N VAL A 112 6.16 10.74 -3.80
CA VAL A 112 5.20 11.63 -3.12
C VAL A 112 4.39 10.86 -2.08
N GLN A 113 4.04 11.54 -0.99
CA GLN A 113 3.24 11.00 0.11
C GLN A 113 2.23 12.00 0.61
N ARG A 114 1.11 11.51 1.13
CA ARG A 114 0.12 12.31 1.84
C ARG A 114 -0.37 11.60 3.08
N LYS A 115 -0.56 12.37 4.15
CA LYS A 115 -1.24 11.90 5.35
C LYS A 115 -2.74 11.89 5.10
N VAL A 116 -3.43 10.93 5.69
CA VAL A 116 -4.89 10.87 5.65
C VAL A 116 -5.37 10.77 7.09
N GLU A 117 -6.25 11.69 7.45
CA GLU A 117 -6.90 11.75 8.75
C GLU A 117 -8.26 11.06 8.67
N PHE A 118 -8.66 10.41 9.75
CA PHE A 118 -9.94 9.69 9.85
C PHE A 118 -10.82 10.28 10.94
N ASP A 119 -12.13 10.11 10.79
CA ASP A 119 -13.10 10.43 11.82
C ASP A 119 -13.21 9.23 12.77
N LEU A 120 -12.59 9.34 13.95
CA LEU A 120 -12.52 8.25 14.92
C LEU A 120 -13.89 7.80 15.44
N GLU A 121 -14.92 8.64 15.38
CA GLU A 121 -16.24 8.32 15.91
C GLU A 121 -17.15 7.66 14.85
N HIS A 122 -16.91 7.91 13.56
CA HIS A 122 -17.81 7.48 12.49
C HIS A 122 -17.17 6.55 11.45
N ASP A 123 -15.85 6.58 11.28
CA ASP A 123 -15.20 5.75 10.28
C ASP A 123 -15.14 4.29 10.72
N THR A 124 -15.40 3.41 9.76
CA THR A 124 -15.16 1.97 9.80
C THR A 124 -13.91 1.59 9.02
N LEU A 125 -13.45 0.34 9.17
CA LEU A 125 -12.38 -0.23 8.37
C LEU A 125 -12.64 -0.10 6.85
N SER A 126 -13.90 -0.25 6.42
CA SER A 126 -14.31 -0.03 5.01
C SER A 126 -14.18 1.43 4.59
N SER A 127 -14.73 2.36 5.37
CA SER A 127 -14.74 3.78 5.00
C SER A 127 -13.33 4.40 5.00
N SER A 128 -12.48 4.02 5.96
CA SER A 128 -11.07 4.44 6.02
C SER A 128 -10.27 3.89 4.83
N TYR A 129 -10.50 2.63 4.46
CA TYR A 129 -9.90 2.01 3.27
C TYR A 129 -10.29 2.76 1.99
N ASN A 130 -11.58 3.09 1.83
CA ASN A 130 -12.06 3.86 0.69
C ASN A 130 -11.46 5.26 0.64
N LYS A 131 -11.37 5.98 1.78
CA LYS A 131 -10.72 7.29 1.86
C LYS A 131 -9.27 7.26 1.42
N LEU A 132 -8.51 6.22 1.81
CA LEU A 132 -7.13 6.04 1.34
C LEU A 132 -7.05 5.83 -0.17
N HIS A 133 -7.95 5.02 -0.74
CA HIS A 133 -7.98 4.81 -2.20
C HIS A 133 -8.37 6.07 -2.97
N ASP A 134 -9.33 6.83 -2.47
CA ASP A 134 -9.74 8.11 -3.07
C ASP A 134 -8.57 9.10 -3.03
N GLU A 135 -7.88 9.22 -1.90
CA GLU A 135 -6.70 10.08 -1.78
C GLU A 135 -5.56 9.62 -2.69
N MET A 136 -5.31 8.32 -2.79
CA MET A 136 -4.29 7.78 -3.70
C MET A 136 -4.57 8.17 -5.16
N VAL A 137 -5.82 8.03 -5.60
CA VAL A 137 -6.22 8.37 -6.97
C VAL A 137 -6.08 9.87 -7.22
N ASN A 138 -6.48 10.71 -6.27
CA ASN A 138 -6.32 12.16 -6.36
C ASN A 138 -4.84 12.54 -6.44
N MET A 139 -4.02 12.04 -5.51
CA MET A 139 -2.58 12.28 -5.49
C MET A 139 -1.90 11.79 -6.79
N PHE A 140 -2.29 10.63 -7.32
CA PHE A 140 -1.76 10.15 -8.59
C PHE A 140 -2.10 11.10 -9.74
N LYS A 141 -3.37 11.52 -9.87
CA LYS A 141 -3.79 12.46 -10.93
C LYS A 141 -3.01 13.77 -10.90
N GLU A 142 -2.80 14.33 -9.72
CA GLU A 142 -2.07 15.58 -9.54
C GLU A 142 -0.58 15.48 -9.91
N ASN A 143 0.01 14.29 -9.82
CA ASN A 143 1.44 14.07 -10.06
C ASN A 143 1.73 13.31 -11.37
N MET A 144 0.70 12.84 -12.08
CA MET A 144 0.80 11.92 -13.22
C MET A 144 1.78 12.39 -14.29
N ASP A 145 1.68 13.64 -14.75
CA ASP A 145 2.55 14.16 -15.80
C ASP A 145 4.03 14.18 -15.36
N SER A 146 4.28 14.58 -14.11
CA SER A 146 5.64 14.61 -13.56
C SER A 146 6.23 13.19 -13.45
N ILE A 147 5.41 12.24 -12.99
CA ILE A 147 5.76 10.82 -12.83
C ILE A 147 6.08 10.20 -14.19
N LEU A 148 5.17 10.32 -15.15
CA LEU A 148 5.30 9.72 -16.48
C LEU A 148 6.39 10.36 -17.32
N SER A 149 6.82 11.59 -16.98
CA SER A 149 7.99 12.21 -17.62
C SER A 149 9.34 11.75 -17.03
N GLY A 150 9.33 10.99 -15.92
CA GLY A 150 10.54 10.53 -15.22
C GLY A 150 11.32 11.64 -14.49
N LYS A 151 10.73 12.85 -14.35
CA LYS A 151 11.39 14.05 -13.80
C LYS A 151 11.13 14.28 -12.32
N CYS A 152 10.51 13.33 -11.62
CA CYS A 152 10.30 13.45 -10.19
C CYS A 152 11.63 13.42 -9.41
N PHE A 153 11.68 14.26 -8.37
CA PHE A 153 12.60 14.04 -7.26
C PHE A 153 12.09 12.88 -6.42
N SER A 154 13.01 12.16 -5.80
CA SER A 154 12.68 11.08 -4.87
C SER A 154 13.56 11.13 -3.63
N THR A 155 13.03 10.61 -2.54
CA THR A 155 13.71 10.55 -1.25
C THR A 155 13.85 9.10 -0.83
N LYS A 156 15.04 8.70 -0.37
CA LYS A 156 15.25 7.37 0.21
C LYS A 156 14.41 7.20 1.46
N GLN A 157 13.78 6.03 1.61
CA GLN A 157 13.06 5.70 2.83
C GLN A 157 14.01 5.60 4.04
N SER A 158 13.48 5.92 5.23
CA SER A 158 14.14 5.62 6.50
C SER A 158 14.06 4.11 6.79
N TYR A 159 15.02 3.58 7.56
CA TYR A 159 14.99 2.19 8.02
C TYR A 159 14.00 1.95 9.18
N LYS A 160 13.44 3.00 9.78
CA LYS A 160 12.50 2.89 10.90
C LYS A 160 11.06 2.84 10.38
N GLY A 161 10.46 1.65 10.33
CA GLY A 161 9.06 1.41 9.94
C GLY A 161 8.64 -0.02 10.22
N THR A 162 7.36 -0.35 9.97
CA THR A 162 6.77 -1.68 10.19
C THR A 162 6.57 -2.44 8.87
N TYR A 163 6.40 -3.75 8.95
CA TYR A 163 6.12 -4.64 7.83
C TYR A 163 5.25 -5.79 8.31
N HIS A 164 4.22 -6.14 7.54
CA HIS A 164 3.33 -7.23 7.85
C HIS A 164 3.10 -8.10 6.61
N ASN A 165 3.02 -9.41 6.84
CA ASN A 165 2.59 -10.37 5.83
C ASN A 165 1.09 -10.68 6.00
N SER A 166 0.50 -11.34 5.01
CA SER A 166 -0.95 -11.57 4.96
C SER A 166 -1.51 -12.44 6.08
N LYS A 167 -0.67 -13.21 6.78
CA LYS A 167 -1.09 -14.09 7.88
C LYS A 167 -1.08 -13.41 9.24
N ASP A 168 -0.37 -12.30 9.39
CA ASP A 168 -0.17 -11.64 10.69
C ASP A 168 -1.50 -11.16 11.30
N LYS A 169 -2.51 -10.90 10.46
CA LYS A 169 -3.82 -10.43 10.91
C LYS A 169 -4.78 -11.55 11.30
N ASN A 170 -4.46 -12.82 11.02
CA ASN A 170 -5.44 -13.91 11.03
C ASN A 170 -6.13 -14.06 12.39
N GLU A 171 -5.36 -14.14 13.48
CA GLU A 171 -5.90 -14.31 14.82
C GLU A 171 -6.79 -13.11 15.22
N ILE A 172 -6.36 -11.89 14.88
CA ILE A 172 -7.12 -10.66 15.18
C ILE A 172 -8.43 -10.63 14.38
N PHE A 173 -8.38 -11.00 13.09
CA PHE A 173 -9.56 -11.06 12.24
C PHE A 173 -10.53 -12.17 12.65
N GLU A 174 -10.04 -13.30 13.15
CA GLU A 174 -10.87 -14.35 13.75
C GLU A 174 -11.63 -13.81 14.96
N GLN A 175 -10.95 -13.10 15.87
CA GLN A 175 -11.59 -12.45 17.02
C GLN A 175 -12.64 -11.42 16.59
N LEU A 176 -12.32 -10.56 15.62
CA LEU A 176 -13.27 -9.59 15.08
C LEU A 176 -14.49 -10.30 14.46
N SER A 177 -14.27 -11.35 13.66
CA SER A 177 -15.35 -12.10 13.02
C SER A 177 -16.28 -12.82 14.01
N SER A 178 -15.79 -13.13 15.22
CA SER A 178 -16.63 -13.69 16.28
C SER A 178 -17.60 -12.68 16.90
N LYS A 179 -17.30 -11.38 16.78
CA LYS A 179 -18.10 -10.28 17.35
C LYS A 179 -19.10 -9.68 16.34
N ARG A 180 -18.89 -9.88 15.04
CA ARG A 180 -19.66 -9.23 13.96
C ARG A 180 -19.63 -10.05 12.67
N ASP A 181 -20.74 -10.03 11.95
CA ASP A 181 -20.88 -10.73 10.67
C ASP A 181 -19.94 -10.18 9.59
N ASN A 182 -19.72 -8.86 9.58
CA ASN A 182 -18.84 -8.20 8.62
C ASN A 182 -17.74 -7.41 9.34
N VAL A 183 -16.51 -7.91 9.24
CA VAL A 183 -15.31 -7.27 9.82
C VAL A 183 -15.04 -5.88 9.21
N TRP A 184 -15.49 -5.62 7.99
CA TRP A 184 -15.29 -4.31 7.35
C TRP A 184 -16.12 -3.18 7.98
N ASP A 185 -17.16 -3.52 8.74
CA ASP A 185 -18.00 -2.56 9.47
C ASP A 185 -17.46 -2.27 10.88
N THR A 186 -16.27 -2.78 11.21
CA THR A 186 -15.60 -2.49 12.49
C THR A 186 -15.27 -1.00 12.58
N PRO A 187 -15.75 -0.27 13.61
CA PRO A 187 -15.32 1.10 13.87
C PRO A 187 -13.81 1.15 14.04
N ILE A 188 -13.14 2.12 13.42
CA ILE A 188 -11.67 2.19 13.49
C ILE A 188 -11.16 2.40 14.91
N LYS A 189 -11.96 3.04 15.76
CA LYS A 189 -11.68 3.23 17.19
C LYS A 189 -11.51 1.91 17.93
N GLU A 190 -12.34 0.90 17.63
CA GLU A 190 -12.22 -0.44 18.22
C GLU A 190 -10.89 -1.09 17.82
N ILE A 191 -10.47 -0.96 16.56
CA ILE A 191 -9.21 -1.51 16.07
C ILE A 191 -8.01 -0.84 16.76
N ILE A 192 -8.05 0.49 16.91
CA ILE A 192 -7.01 1.27 17.60
C ILE A 192 -6.93 0.88 19.08
N GLU A 193 -8.07 0.70 19.75
CA GLU A 193 -8.13 0.29 21.15
C GLU A 193 -7.54 -1.12 21.33
N MET A 194 -7.87 -2.07 20.45
CA MET A 194 -7.30 -3.43 20.48
C MET A 194 -5.78 -3.44 20.35
N GLY A 195 -5.21 -2.60 19.48
CA GLY A 195 -3.77 -2.50 19.32
C GLY A 195 -3.06 -1.99 20.58
N LYS A 196 -3.62 -0.95 21.22
CA LYS A 196 -3.09 -0.40 22.47
C LYS A 196 -3.09 -1.40 23.61
N GLU A 197 -4.17 -2.19 23.73
CA GLU A 197 -4.27 -3.22 24.77
C GLU A 197 -3.19 -4.31 24.61
N LEU A 198 -2.85 -4.68 23.37
CA LEU A 198 -1.81 -5.67 23.09
C LEU A 198 -0.41 -5.14 23.42
N ASP A 199 -0.11 -3.89 23.02
CA ASP A 199 1.17 -3.25 23.33
C ASP A 199 1.39 -3.12 24.85
N GLU A 200 0.35 -2.72 25.59
CA GLU A 200 0.42 -2.65 27.05
C GLU A 200 0.64 -4.03 27.68
N TYR A 201 -0.01 -5.07 27.16
CA TYR A 201 0.18 -6.44 27.62
C TYR A 201 1.61 -6.93 27.39
N ASP A 202 2.16 -6.69 26.20
CA ASP A 202 3.53 -7.11 25.86
C ASP A 202 4.58 -6.35 26.68
N GLU A 203 4.39 -5.04 26.91
CA GLU A 203 5.24 -4.29 27.83
C GLU A 203 5.19 -4.87 29.26
N LEU A 204 4.01 -5.22 29.75
CA LEU A 204 3.83 -5.81 31.08
C LEU A 204 4.46 -7.20 31.19
N GLN A 205 4.36 -8.04 30.15
CA GLN A 205 5.02 -9.35 30.11
C GLN A 205 6.54 -9.20 30.06
N PHE A 206 7.05 -8.29 29.23
CA PHE A 206 8.48 -7.97 29.18
C PHE A 206 8.97 -7.54 30.56
N ARG A 207 8.32 -6.58 31.22
CA ARG A 207 8.69 -6.16 32.59
C ARG A 207 8.69 -7.31 33.60
N LYS A 208 7.69 -8.22 33.56
CA LYS A 208 7.64 -9.40 34.43
C LYS A 208 8.77 -10.42 34.18
N VAL A 209 9.26 -10.54 32.95
CA VAL A 209 10.36 -11.46 32.60
C VAL A 209 11.72 -10.91 33.07
N PHE A 210 11.88 -9.58 33.13
CA PHE A 210 13.14 -8.95 33.55
C PHE A 210 13.16 -8.55 35.04
N ASP A 211 12.05 -8.61 35.75
CA ASP A 211 11.99 -8.57 37.22
C ASP A 211 12.31 -9.95 37.84
N ILE A 212 13.54 -10.45 37.62
CA ILE A 212 14.16 -11.45 38.50
C ILE A 212 15.21 -10.72 39.33
N LYS A 213 15.01 -10.74 40.65
CA LYS A 213 15.91 -10.18 41.67
C LYS A 213 17.38 -10.58 41.50
#